data_AF-A0A2T7CNK5-F1
#
_entry.id   AF-A0A2T7CNK5-F1
#
_cell.length_a   1.000
_cell.length_b   1.000
_cell.length_c   1.000
_cell.angle_alpha   90.00
_cell.angle_beta   90.00
_cell.angle_gamma   90.00
#
_symmetry.space_group_name_H-M   'P 1'
#
loop_
_entity.id
_entity.type
_entity.pdbx_description
1 polymer ?
#
loop_
_entity_poly.entity_id
_entity_poly.type
_entity_poly.pdbx_seq_one_letter_code
_entity_poly.pdbx_strand_id
1 'polypeptide(L)'
;MKLQKDAGRGDMGAPKRIRYKAMRYVLIGDDMFYRMLEGLLLNCLGPVESNRLLHEVHEGTCGTHQSAHKMKWLIRRSGYYWPTMLEDCFKYYKGCQAC
;
A
#
# COMPACT_ATOMS: atom_id res chain seq x y z
N MET A 1 -11.50 0.20 53.24
CA MET A 1 -10.64 -0.03 52.06
C MET A 1 -11.54 -0.21 50.85
N LYS A 2 -11.52 0.72 49.90
CA LYS A 2 -12.38 0.69 48.70
C LYS A 2 -11.75 -0.25 47.68
N LEU A 3 -12.50 -1.26 47.25
CA LEU A 3 -12.18 -2.07 46.08
C LEU A 3 -12.26 -1.15 44.85
N GLN A 4 -11.11 -0.92 44.20
CA GLN A 4 -11.06 -0.30 42.88
C GLN A 4 -11.72 -1.28 41.89
N LYS A 5 -12.73 -0.77 41.17
CA LYS A 5 -13.28 -1.42 39.99
C LYS A 5 -12.30 -1.16 38.85
N ASP A 6 -11.67 -2.21 38.34
CA ASP A 6 -10.93 -2.11 37.08
C ASP A 6 -11.94 -1.85 35.97
N ALA A 7 -11.89 -0.63 35.45
CA ALA A 7 -12.67 -0.23 34.29
C ALA A 7 -12.18 -1.07 33.10
N GLY A 8 -13.06 -1.96 32.62
CA GLY A 8 -12.89 -2.67 31.37
C GLY A 8 -12.50 -1.68 30.28
N ARG A 9 -11.35 -1.97 29.64
CA ARG A 9 -10.79 -1.20 28.54
C ARG A 9 -11.81 -1.26 27.40
N GLY A 10 -12.62 -0.21 27.27
CA GLY A 10 -13.66 -0.12 26.26
C GLY A 10 -13.04 -0.22 24.88
N ASP A 11 -13.31 -1.32 24.17
CA ASP A 11 -13.12 -1.41 22.73
C ASP A 11 -14.09 -0.44 22.06
N MET A 12 -13.71 0.83 21.97
CA MET A 12 -14.30 1.73 20.97
C MET A 12 -13.81 1.22 19.62
N GLY A 13 -14.49 0.18 19.11
CA GLY A 13 -14.15 -0.47 17.86
C GLY A 13 -13.91 0.57 16.77
N ALA A 14 -12.87 0.35 15.97
CA ALA A 14 -12.45 1.30 14.95
C ALA A 14 -13.65 1.81 14.10
N PRO A 15 -13.69 3.11 13.76
CA PRO A 15 -14.72 3.70 12.91
C PRO A 15 -15.08 2.79 11.73
N LYS A 16 -16.37 2.61 11.43
CA LYS A 16 -16.84 1.70 10.36
C LYS A 16 -16.05 1.84 9.05
N ARG A 17 -15.68 3.07 8.68
CA ARG A 17 -14.84 3.38 7.49
C ARG A 17 -13.48 2.68 7.52
N ILE A 18 -12.82 2.62 8.67
CA ILE A 18 -11.52 1.95 8.84
C ILE A 18 -11.70 0.45 8.70
N ARG A 19 -12.73 -0.12 9.35
CA ARG A 19 -13.06 -1.55 9.21
C ARG A 19 -13.28 -1.95 7.75
N TYR A 20 -14.08 -1.19 7.00
CA TYR A 20 -14.32 -1.46 5.57
C TYR A 20 -13.05 -1.37 4.72
N LYS A 21 -12.12 -0.45 5.03
CA LYS A 21 -10.82 -0.39 4.36
C LYS A 21 -9.95 -1.60 4.70
N ALA A 22 -9.91 -1.98 5.98
CA ALA A 22 -9.13 -3.09 6.48
C ALA A 22 -9.59 -4.45 5.92
N MET A 23 -10.88 -4.61 5.63
CA MET A 23 -11.45 -5.83 5.00
C MET A 23 -10.86 -6.13 3.61
N ARG A 24 -10.20 -5.16 2.97
CA ARG A 24 -9.48 -5.39 1.71
C ARG A 24 -8.09 -5.98 1.92
N TYR A 25 -7.63 -6.15 3.14
CA TYR A 25 -6.33 -6.74 3.44
C TYR A 25 -6.51 -8.15 4.01
N VAL A 26 -5.61 -9.06 3.65
CA VAL A 26 -5.57 -10.42 4.17
C VAL A 26 -4.12 -10.81 4.47
N LEU A 27 -3.92 -11.45 5.61
CA LEU A 27 -2.63 -12.03 6.00
C LEU A 27 -2.65 -13.51 5.59
N ILE A 28 -1.66 -13.95 4.80
CA ILE A 28 -1.48 -15.35 4.39
C ILE A 28 -0.05 -15.74 4.76
N GLY A 29 0.11 -16.62 5.75
CA GLY A 29 1.41 -16.82 6.38
C GLY A 29 1.85 -15.52 7.05
N ASP A 30 3.05 -15.05 6.72
CA ASP A 30 3.63 -13.79 7.22
C ASP A 30 3.47 -12.63 6.23
N ASP A 31 2.86 -12.88 5.06
CA ASP A 31 2.73 -11.90 3.98
C ASP A 31 1.35 -11.25 3.95
N MET A 32 1.34 -9.93 3.73
CA MET A 32 0.12 -9.13 3.66
C MET A 32 -0.30 -8.92 2.20
N PHE A 33 -1.58 -9.14 1.89
CA PHE A 33 -2.13 -8.98 0.55
C PHE A 33 -3.30 -8.01 0.52
N TYR A 34 -3.41 -7.26 -0.57
CA TYR A 34 -4.57 -6.44 -0.90
C TYR A 34 -5.50 -7.18 -1.87
N ARG A 35 -6.78 -7.33 -1.48
CA ARG A 35 -7.86 -7.93 -2.26
C ARG A 35 -8.52 -6.90 -3.16
N MET A 36 -8.41 -7.13 -4.47
CA MET A 36 -9.15 -6.39 -5.48
C MET A 36 -10.61 -6.89 -5.58
N LEU A 37 -11.46 -6.11 -6.25
CA LEU A 37 -12.89 -6.43 -6.40
C LEU A 37 -13.09 -7.74 -7.18
N GLU A 38 -12.17 -8.06 -8.08
CA GLU A 38 -12.18 -9.26 -8.92
C GLU A 38 -11.64 -10.50 -8.19
N GLY A 39 -11.37 -10.40 -6.88
CA GLY A 39 -10.84 -11.50 -6.06
C GLY A 39 -9.32 -11.69 -6.16
N LEU A 40 -8.64 -10.95 -7.05
CA LEU A 40 -7.19 -10.96 -7.19
C LEU A 40 -6.49 -10.42 -5.93
N LEU A 41 -5.41 -11.08 -5.53
CA LEU A 41 -4.56 -10.67 -4.41
C LEU A 41 -3.29 -10.00 -4.94
N LEU A 42 -2.98 -8.82 -4.41
CA LEU A 42 -1.75 -8.10 -4.69
C LEU A 42 -0.85 -8.14 -3.45
N ASN A 43 0.43 -8.47 -3.61
CA ASN A 43 1.38 -8.49 -2.51
C ASN A 43 1.63 -7.06 -2.01
N CYS A 44 1.50 -6.84 -0.70
CA CYS A 44 1.74 -5.54 -0.10
C CYS A 44 3.23 -5.34 0.11
N LEU A 45 3.77 -4.27 -0.47
CA LEU A 45 5.18 -3.93 -0.33
C LEU A 45 5.41 -2.97 0.84
N GLY A 46 6.53 -3.18 1.52
CA GLY A 46 7.07 -2.23 2.48
C GLY A 46 7.72 -1.03 1.78
N PRO A 47 8.12 0.00 2.55
CA PRO A 47 8.72 1.21 1.99
C PRO A 47 10.02 0.98 1.21
N VAL A 48 10.81 -0.04 1.58
CA VAL A 48 12.09 -0.32 0.92
C VAL A 48 11.85 -0.95 -0.46
N GLU A 49 10.99 -1.96 -0.51
CA GLU A 49 10.63 -2.67 -1.72
C GLU A 49 9.86 -1.78 -2.69
N SER A 50 8.93 -0.96 -2.17
CA SER A 50 8.15 -0.04 -3.00
C SER A 50 9.03 1.03 -3.66
N ASN A 51 10.00 1.60 -2.95
CA ASN A 51 10.95 2.56 -3.53
C ASN A 51 11.82 1.95 -4.62
N ARG A 52 12.32 0.72 -4.42
CA ARG A 52 13.08 0.01 -5.46
C ARG A 52 12.25 -0.21 -6.72
N LEU A 53 11.01 -0.67 -6.53
CA LEU A 53 10.09 -0.90 -7.65
C LEU A 53 9.72 0.41 -8.38
N LEU A 54 9.55 1.52 -7.66
CA LEU A 54 9.33 2.83 -8.28
C LEU A 54 10.50 3.24 -9.19
N HIS A 55 11.73 3.08 -8.71
CA HIS A 55 12.94 3.37 -9.50
C HIS A 55 13.01 2.47 -10.75
N GLU A 56 12.81 1.15 -10.60
CA GLU A 56 12.83 0.20 -11.72
C GLU A 56 11.75 0.51 -12.77
N VAL A 57 10.53 0.85 -12.35
CA VAL A 57 9.43 1.13 -13.27
C VAL A 57 9.56 2.51 -13.91
N HIS A 58 10.16 3.50 -13.24
CA HIS A 58 10.36 4.83 -13.80
C HIS A 58 11.58 4.89 -14.74
N GLU A 59 12.74 4.42 -14.27
CA GLU A 59 14.06 4.64 -14.89
C GLU A 59 14.78 3.35 -15.28
N GLY A 60 14.22 2.18 -14.97
CA GLY A 60 14.87 0.88 -15.22
C GLY A 60 15.34 0.73 -16.66
N THR A 61 16.18 -0.27 -16.91
CA THR A 61 17.16 -0.49 -18.01
C THR A 61 17.01 0.26 -19.35
N CYS A 62 15.80 0.59 -19.78
CA CYS A 62 15.50 1.38 -20.98
C CYS A 62 15.22 2.88 -20.72
N GLY A 63 15.28 3.40 -19.48
CA GLY A 63 15.15 4.83 -19.16
C GLY A 63 13.82 5.46 -19.55
N THR A 64 12.72 4.71 -19.46
CA THR A 64 11.46 5.10 -20.13
C THR A 64 10.64 6.22 -19.46
N HIS A 65 11.12 6.80 -18.35
CA HIS A 65 10.52 7.93 -17.62
C HIS A 65 8.99 7.87 -17.52
N GLN A 66 8.49 6.77 -16.99
CA GLN A 66 7.04 6.49 -16.98
C GLN A 66 6.28 7.52 -16.13
N SER A 67 5.12 7.98 -16.63
CA SER A 67 4.22 8.85 -15.86
C SER A 67 3.68 8.14 -14.61
N ALA A 68 3.34 8.90 -13.57
CA ALA A 68 2.85 8.35 -12.30
C ALA A 68 1.66 7.38 -12.46
N HIS A 69 0.73 7.68 -13.36
CA HIS A 69 -0.41 6.80 -13.65
C HIS A 69 0.01 5.50 -14.32
N LYS A 70 0.97 5.57 -15.25
CA LYS A 70 1.49 4.39 -15.95
C LYS A 70 2.30 3.51 -15.00
N MET A 71 3.10 4.11 -14.11
CA MET A 71 3.80 3.39 -13.04
C MET A 71 2.82 2.60 -12.17
N LYS A 72 1.81 3.26 -11.59
CA LYS A 72 0.75 2.60 -10.81
C LYS A 72 0.10 1.44 -11.56
N TRP A 73 -0.19 1.63 -12.85
CA TRP A 73 -0.79 0.58 -13.66
C TRP A 73 0.15 -0.62 -13.83
N LEU A 74 1.42 -0.39 -14.15
CA LEU A 74 2.44 -1.44 -14.30
C LEU A 74 2.63 -2.21 -12.99
N ILE A 75 2.81 -1.48 -11.88
CA ILE A 75 3.01 -2.07 -10.54
C ILE A 75 1.84 -2.97 -10.13
N ARG A 76 0.59 -2.50 -10.30
CA ARG A 76 -0.59 -3.32 -9.99
C ARG A 76 -0.72 -4.52 -10.91
N ARG A 77 -0.36 -4.38 -12.18
CA ARG A 77 -0.36 -5.49 -13.16
C ARG A 77 0.71 -6.54 -12.83
N SER A 78 1.82 -6.11 -12.23
CA SER A 78 2.86 -7.00 -11.70
C SER A 78 2.52 -7.63 -10.35
N GLY A 79 1.31 -7.38 -9.81
CA GLY A 79 0.85 -8.05 -8.60
C GLY A 79 1.21 -7.35 -7.30
N TYR A 80 1.62 -6.07 -7.32
CA TYR A 80 2.05 -5.35 -6.13
C TYR A 80 1.10 -4.24 -5.71
N TYR A 81 1.08 -3.93 -4.41
CA TYR A 81 0.28 -2.88 -3.82
C TYR A 81 0.94 -2.20 -2.62
N TRP A 82 0.61 -0.93 -2.38
CA TRP A 82 0.72 -0.29 -1.07
C TRP A 82 -0.24 0.92 -1.00
N PRO A 83 -0.66 1.37 0.20
CA PRO A 83 -1.73 2.35 0.35
C PRO A 83 -1.49 3.70 -0.34
N THR A 84 -0.25 4.20 -0.29
CA THR A 84 0.17 5.50 -0.82
C THR A 84 0.72 5.43 -2.25
N MET A 85 0.56 4.30 -2.95
CA MET A 85 1.19 4.04 -4.26
C MET A 85 1.06 5.17 -5.27
N LEU A 86 -0.13 5.73 -5.46
CA LEU A 86 -0.30 6.79 -6.45
C LEU A 86 0.44 8.06 -6.05
N GLU A 87 0.38 8.43 -4.76
CA GLU A 87 1.06 9.60 -4.22
C GLU A 87 2.58 9.44 -4.32
N ASP A 88 3.09 8.25 -4.02
CA ASP A 88 4.51 7.93 -4.14
C ASP A 88 4.96 7.93 -5.60
N CYS A 89 4.15 7.39 -6.54
CA CYS A 89 4.42 7.50 -7.97
C CYS A 89 4.51 8.96 -8.42
N PHE A 90 3.60 9.83 -7.94
CA PHE A 90 3.65 11.26 -8.26
C PHE A 90 4.85 11.97 -7.64
N LYS A 91 5.18 11.65 -6.39
CA LYS A 91 6.34 12.21 -5.70
C LYS A 91 7.63 11.83 -6.43
N TYR A 92 7.74 10.57 -6.84
CA TYR A 92 8.88 10.08 -7.61
C TYR A 92 8.97 10.80 -8.96
N TYR A 93 7.88 10.79 -9.75
CA TYR A 93 7.80 11.45 -11.05
C TYR A 93 8.19 12.94 -10.97
N LYS A 94 7.65 13.70 -10.00
CA LYS A 94 7.97 15.13 -9.81
C LYS A 94 9.39 15.38 -9.32
N GLY A 95 10.04 14.39 -8.70
CA GLY A 95 11.42 14.47 -8.24
C GLY A 95 12.45 14.18 -9.33
N CYS A 96 12.04 13.53 -10.43
CA CYS A 96 12.92 13.21 -11.54
C CYS A 96 13.28 14.47 -12.33
N GLN A 97 14.57 14.79 -12.43
CA GLN A 97 15.04 15.97 -13.16
C GLN A 97 14.94 15.84 -14.69
N ALA A 98 14.86 14.60 -15.19
CA ALA A 98 14.78 14.32 -16.63
C ALA A 98 13.34 14.29 -17.16
N CYS A 99 12.33 14.38 -16.28
CA CYS A 99 10.90 14.45 -16.63
C CYS A 99 10.41 15.90 -16.72
#